data_AF-A0A7X2SS03-F1
#
_entry.id   AF-A0A7X2SS03-F1
#
_cell.length_a   1.000
_cell.length_b   1.000
_cell.length_c   1.000
_cell.angle_alpha   90.00
_cell.angle_beta   90.00
_cell.angle_gamma   90.00
#
_symmetry.space_group_name_H-M   'P 1'
#
loop_
_entity.id
_entity.type
_entity.pdbx_description
1 polymer ?
#
loop_
_entity_poly.entity_id
_entity_poly.type
_entity_poly.pdbx_seq_one_letter_code
_entity_poly.pdbx_strand_id
1 'polypeptide(L)' 'MEQEKIGKFIAKRRKDLHFTQANLAKKLGITDRAVSKWENGKSIPDASLMLDLCQLLEINVN' A
#
# COMPACT_ATOMS: atom_id res chain seq x y z
N MET A 1 10.75 -11.21 6.72
CA MET A 1 11.68 -10.04 6.68
C MET A 1 10.87 -8.76 6.85
N GLU A 2 11.45 -7.64 7.29
CA GLU A 2 10.73 -6.40 7.69
C GLU A 2 9.71 -5.88 6.65
N GLN A 3 10.01 -6.03 5.36
CA GLN A 3 9.14 -5.66 4.25
C GLN A 3 7.81 -6.44 4.21
N GLU A 4 7.80 -7.71 4.60
CA GLU A 4 6.55 -8.49 4.65
C GLU A 4 5.62 -8.01 5.77
N LYS A 5 6.17 -7.48 6.88
CA LYS A 5 5.35 -6.89 7.94
C LYS A 5 4.67 -5.62 7.45
N ILE A 6 5.43 -4.75 6.75
CA ILE A 6 4.90 -3.54 6.12
C ILE A 6 3.85 -3.90 5.06
N GLY A 7 4.12 -4.86 4.19
CA GLY A 7 3.19 -5.32 3.17
C GLY A 7 1.87 -5.84 3.75
N LYS A 8 1.94 -6.67 4.79
CA LYS A 8 0.74 -7.14 5.51
C LYS A 8 -0.02 -6.00 6.17
N PHE A 9 0.68 -4.99 6.70
CA PHE A 9 0.05 -3.81 7.28
C PHE A 9 -0.69 -2.97 6.23
N ILE A 10 -0.06 -2.71 5.08
CA ILE A 10 -0.68 -2.03 3.93
C ILE A 10 -1.94 -2.79 3.50
N ALA A 11 -1.84 -4.11 3.33
CA ALA A 11 -2.96 -4.96 2.94
C ALA A 11 -4.11 -4.92 3.95
N LYS A 12 -3.79 -4.89 5.25
CA LYS A 12 -4.79 -4.78 6.33
C LYS A 12 -5.50 -3.43 6.24
N ARG A 13 -4.76 -2.32 6.23
CA ARG A 13 -5.35 -0.97 6.16
C ARG A 13 -6.19 -0.76 4.91
N ARG A 14 -5.73 -1.25 3.75
CA ARG A 14 -6.50 -1.22 2.51
C ARG A 14 -7.85 -1.91 2.67
N LYS A 15 -7.87 -3.09 3.32
CA LYS A 15 -9.11 -3.86 3.55
C LYS A 15 -10.01 -3.18 4.58
N ASP A 16 -9.45 -2.60 5.64
CA ASP A 16 -10.20 -1.83 6.65
C ASP A 16 -10.94 -0.65 6.00
N LEU A 17 -10.35 -0.05 4.97
CA LEU A 17 -10.93 1.04 4.18
C LEU A 17 -11.73 0.56 2.96
N HIS A 18 -12.01 -0.75 2.87
CA HIS A 18 -12.79 -1.38 1.79
C HIS A 18 -12.27 -1.13 0.37
N PHE A 19 -10.97 -0.87 0.21
CA PHE A 19 -10.36 -0.74 -1.10
C PHE A 19 -9.97 -2.11 -1.68
N THR A 20 -10.20 -2.30 -2.98
CA THR A 20 -9.53 -3.37 -3.75
C THR A 20 -8.11 -2.92 -4.12
N GLN A 21 -7.24 -3.87 -4.48
CA GLN A 21 -5.89 -3.52 -4.98
C GLN A 21 -5.99 -2.62 -6.21
N ALA A 22 -6.94 -2.86 -7.11
CA ALA A 22 -7.19 -2.04 -8.29
C ALA A 22 -7.67 -0.62 -7.92
N ASN A 23 -8.55 -0.47 -6.92
CA ASN A 23 -9.03 0.84 -6.47
C ASN A 23 -7.90 1.67 -5.87
N LEU A 24 -7.06 1.06 -5.02
CA LEU A 24 -5.89 1.72 -4.45
C LEU A 24 -4.89 2.10 -5.55
N ALA A 25 -4.60 1.18 -6.47
CA ALA A 25 -3.71 1.42 -7.59
C ALA A 25 -4.18 2.58 -8.48
N LYS A 26 -5.49 2.62 -8.81
CA LYS A 26 -6.09 3.71 -9.58
C LYS A 26 -5.95 5.06 -8.88
N LYS A 27 -6.13 5.10 -7.56
CA LYS A 27 -5.98 6.34 -6.76
C LYS A 27 -4.52 6.82 -6.70
N LEU A 28 -3.57 5.91 -6.74
CA LEU A 28 -2.12 6.20 -6.75
C LEU A 28 -1.52 6.37 -8.15
N GLY A 29 -2.31 6.19 -9.22
CA GLY A 29 -1.80 6.27 -10.59
C GLY A 29 -0.85 5.13 -10.98
N ILE A 30 -0.95 3.97 -10.33
CA ILE A 30 -0.09 2.79 -10.54
C ILE A 30 -0.90 1.56 -10.96
N THR A 31 -0.23 0.42 -11.12
CA THR A 31 -0.88 -0.86 -11.40
C THR A 31 -1.24 -1.63 -10.13
N ASP A 32 -2.30 -2.43 -10.19
CA ASP A 32 -2.69 -3.37 -9.12
C ASP A 32 -1.57 -4.37 -8.79
N ARG A 33 -0.77 -4.74 -9.80
CA ARG A 33 0.43 -5.58 -9.63
C ARG A 33 1.48 -4.91 -8.73
N ALA A 34 1.65 -3.59 -8.80
CA ALA A 34 2.56 -2.87 -7.92
C ALA A 34 2.09 -2.96 -6.46
N VAL A 35 0.80 -2.72 -6.22
CA VAL A 35 0.17 -2.89 -4.90
C VAL A 35 0.35 -4.32 -4.39
N SER A 36 0.11 -5.33 -5.24
CA SER A 36 0.31 -6.73 -4.87
C SER A 36 1.76 -7.04 -4.47
N LYS A 37 2.76 -6.49 -5.18
CA LYS A 37 4.17 -6.67 -4.78
C LYS A 37 4.47 -6.04 -3.42
N TRP A 38 3.91 -4.87 -3.12
CA TRP A 38 4.04 -4.23 -1.81
C TRP A 38 3.43 -5.08 -0.70
N GLU A 39 2.20 -5.55 -0.90
CA GLU A 39 1.48 -6.35 0.08
C GLU A 39 2.15 -7.69 0.39
N ASN A 40 2.86 -8.25 -0.59
CA ASN A 40 3.62 -9.49 -0.45
C ASN A 40 5.10 -9.27 -0.07
N GLY A 41 5.51 -8.05 0.25
CA GLY A 41 6.90 -7.74 0.64
C GLY A 41 7.94 -7.98 -0.45
N LYS A 42 7.54 -7.98 -1.73
CA LYS A 42 8.43 -8.15 -2.89
C LYS A 42 9.07 -6.84 -3.36
N SER A 43 8.47 -5.71 -3.00
CA SER A 43 8.99 -4.37 -3.24
C SER A 43 8.40 -3.40 -2.22
N ILE A 44 8.96 -2.20 -2.13
CA ILE A 44 8.43 -1.09 -1.31
C ILE A 44 8.05 0.06 -2.27
N PRO A 45 7.01 0.85 -1.96
CA PRO A 45 6.73 2.08 -2.70
C PRO A 45 7.88 3.09 -2.61
N ASP A 46 8.11 3.83 -3.69
CA ASP A 46 9.05 4.94 -3.70
C ASP A 46 8.63 6.02 -2.68
N ALA A 47 9.58 6.85 -2.24
CA ALA A 47 9.33 7.84 -1.19
C ALA A 47 8.17 8.81 -1.52
N SER A 48 8.00 9.18 -2.80
CA SER A 48 6.87 9.99 -3.27
C SER A 48 5.54 9.26 -3.07
N LEU A 49 5.45 8.01 -3.53
CA LEU A 49 4.26 7.17 -3.41
C LEU A 49 3.96 6.77 -1.97
N MET A 50 4.98 6.69 -1.11
CA MET A 50 4.80 6.34 0.30
C MET A 50 3.94 7.37 1.02
N LEU A 51 4.14 8.67 0.76
CA LEU A 51 3.34 9.73 1.37
C LEU A 51 1.88 9.67 0.91
N ASP A 52 1.65 9.53 -0.40
CA ASP A 52 0.30 9.40 -0.97
C ASP A 52 -0.41 8.14 -0.46
N LEU A 53 0.33 7.02 -0.37
CA LEU A 53 -0.16 5.77 0.19
C LEU A 53 -0.56 5.93 1.66
N CYS A 54 0.28 6.58 2.47
CA CYS A 54 -0.03 6.83 3.88
C CYS A 54 -1.28 7.70 4.05
N GLN A 55 -1.44 8.75 3.23
CA GLN A 55 -2.66 9.56 3.24
C GLN A 55 -3.89 8.75 2.84
N LEU A 56 -3.80 7.97 1.76
CA LEU A 56 -4.90 7.14 1.25
C LEU A 56 -5.31 6.02 2.19
N LEU A 57 -4.36 5.48 2.95
CA LEU A 57 -4.60 4.39 3.90
C LEU A 57 -4.80 4.87 5.34
N GLU A 58 -4.88 6.18 5.54
CA GLU A 58 -5.00 6.82 6.85
C GLU A 58 -3.98 6.26 7.85
N ILE A 59 -2.74 6.11 7.39
CA ILE A 59 -1.61 5.64 8.20
C ILE A 59 -0.99 6.87 8.85
N ASN A 60 -1.13 6.97 10.18
CA ASN A 60 -0.37 7.94 10.96
C ASN A 60 1.03 7.38 11.23
N VAL A 61 2.04 8.13 10.84
CA VAL A 61 3.43 7.89 11.23
C VAL A 61 3.63 8.67 12.53
N ASN A 62 3.65 7.97 13.66
CA ASN A 62 3.91 8.55 14.98
C ASN A 62 5.03 7.77 15.68
#